data_AF-J9E7Q1-F1
#
_entry.id   AF-J9E7Q1-F1
#
_cell.length_a   1.000
_cell.length_b   1.000
_cell.length_c   1.000
_cell.angle_alpha   90.00
_cell.angle_beta   90.00
_cell.angle_gamma   90.00
#
_symmetry.space_group_name_H-M   'P 1'
#
loop_
_entity.id
_entity.type
_entity.pdbx_description
1 polymer ?
#
loop_
_entity_poly.entity_id
_entity_poly.type
_entity_poly.pdbx_seq_one_letter_code
_entity_poly.pdbx_strand_id
1 'polypeptide(L)'
;MPTILLCYSQRQTNPLLCRTIEYVCKQFYILHRKPFLLQMAGSVANILDISDDNFEVNPMKVKAKYWFNLLHSMEDMNDMDDPIDILDLINETKPLKSLLIALDLCYRDDPNTFSLLTDALASAVTVCAFAPESRRCYQMLLVMQATIPYFLEQIEKDTTKEENSIVAVKHEISTYTTLCVEMKALVNCCDILARGPTRTFDIVNSVSDRGKSFIADSPQFFDPPTLIEDETKMHYSSTKDKKNVVGSDALDNTEGQREVFRRPRDALLVLAATFIEKAKPRLKELTKLASNIEHIKIPELFDHKCYVKLNEIALALLKIAPYDLSTIACLGLQKYFSVILLITDWSVESNRPTLNFVLRRLDKTIQKIGKKFVFRRRTNWTALTNWLNGLHQTLVAYPYIAHSHPLKSTTLMCLRIMIGDPLNDDLFTQSNAVFPTVLH
;
A
#
# COMPACT_ATOMS: atom_id res chain seq x y z
N MET A 1 -0.78 24.24 0.66
CA MET A 1 0.35 23.32 0.92
C MET A 1 0.89 22.60 -0.31
N PRO A 2 0.10 21.89 -1.15
CA PRO A 2 0.66 21.15 -2.29
C PRO A 2 1.57 22.00 -3.20
N THR A 3 1.13 23.21 -3.57
CA THR A 3 1.94 24.16 -4.36
C THR A 3 3.23 24.59 -3.67
N ILE A 4 3.17 24.86 -2.36
CA ILE A 4 4.35 25.27 -1.56
C ILE A 4 5.38 24.14 -1.56
N LEU A 5 4.92 22.89 -1.41
CA LEU A 5 5.81 21.73 -1.37
C LEU A 5 6.34 21.33 -2.75
N LEU A 6 5.61 21.58 -3.82
CA LEU A 6 6.13 21.48 -5.18
C LEU A 6 7.26 22.50 -5.38
N CYS A 7 7.07 23.76 -4.98
CA CYS A 7 8.14 24.76 -5.01
C CYS A 7 9.35 24.34 -4.16
N TYR A 8 9.11 23.83 -2.95
CA TYR A 8 10.16 23.31 -2.07
C TYR A 8 10.95 22.19 -2.77
N SER A 9 10.27 21.18 -3.32
CA SER A 9 10.89 20.05 -4.01
C SER A 9 11.69 20.45 -5.25
N GLN A 10 11.24 21.46 -6.00
CA GLN A 10 11.88 21.89 -7.24
C GLN A 10 13.07 22.83 -7.02
N ARG A 11 13.03 23.65 -5.97
CA ARG A 11 13.96 24.75 -5.76
C ARG A 11 14.90 24.53 -4.57
N GLN A 12 15.40 23.30 -4.45
CA GLN A 12 16.33 22.89 -3.39
C GLN A 12 17.69 23.59 -3.45
N THR A 13 18.04 24.20 -4.59
CA THR A 13 19.25 25.02 -4.74
C THR A 13 19.14 26.38 -4.07
N ASN A 14 17.94 26.82 -3.68
CA ASN A 14 17.72 28.09 -3.00
C ASN A 14 17.56 27.88 -1.48
N PRO A 15 18.65 28.06 -0.69
CA PRO A 15 18.61 27.81 0.75
C PRO A 15 17.66 28.76 1.48
N LEU A 16 17.51 30.01 1.00
CA LEU A 16 16.60 30.98 1.58
C LEU A 16 15.16 30.48 1.50
N LEU A 17 14.72 30.07 0.31
CA LEU A 17 13.38 29.54 0.09
C LEU A 17 13.12 28.28 0.92
N CYS A 18 14.08 27.35 0.99
CA CYS A 18 13.95 26.14 1.78
C CYS A 18 13.76 26.46 3.27
N ARG A 19 14.61 27.31 3.85
CA ARG A 19 14.51 27.73 5.25
C ARG A 19 13.20 28.47 5.55
N THR A 20 12.77 29.37 4.66
CA THR A 20 11.47 30.05 4.78
C THR A 20 10.31 29.06 4.83
N ILE A 21 10.29 28.06 3.93
CA ILE A 21 9.21 27.07 3.90
C ILE A 21 9.24 26.16 5.13
N GLU A 22 10.43 25.73 5.56
CA GLU A 22 10.63 24.94 6.77
C GLU A 22 10.15 25.71 8.00
N TYR A 23 10.56 26.96 8.16
CA TYR A 23 10.10 27.86 9.23
C TYR A 23 8.58 28.00 9.24
N VAL A 24 7.95 28.30 8.09
CA VAL A 24 6.49 28.42 7.98
C VAL A 24 5.79 27.11 8.38
N CYS A 25 6.33 25.94 8.01
CA CYS A 25 5.76 24.66 8.40
C CYS A 25 5.91 24.39 9.91
N LYS A 26 7.05 24.72 10.53
CA LYS A 26 7.25 24.66 11.99
C LYS A 26 6.21 25.52 12.71
N GLN A 27 6.01 26.75 12.24
CA GLN A 27 5.04 27.67 12.84
C GLN A 27 3.59 27.18 12.71
N PHE A 28 3.21 26.64 11.56
CA PHE A 28 1.90 26.01 11.43
C PHE A 28 1.74 24.78 12.32
N TYR A 29 2.81 24.01 12.55
CA TYR A 29 2.76 22.89 13.50
C TYR A 29 2.60 23.36 14.94
N ILE A 30 3.30 24.42 15.36
CA ILE A 30 3.11 25.01 16.70
C ILE A 30 1.65 25.42 16.90
N LEU A 31 1.06 26.07 15.90
CA LEU A 31 -0.30 26.60 15.96
C LEU A 31 -1.39 25.52 15.92
N HIS A 32 -1.24 24.54 15.04
CA HIS A 32 -2.31 23.59 14.69
C HIS A 32 -1.99 22.12 15.00
N ARG A 33 -0.77 21.81 15.44
CA ARG A 33 -0.31 20.49 15.89
C ARG A 33 -0.64 19.37 14.88
N LYS A 34 -0.99 18.18 15.39
CA LYS A 34 -1.32 16.97 14.60
C LYS A 34 -2.33 17.21 13.48
N PRO A 35 -3.44 17.98 13.67
CA PRO A 35 -4.35 18.33 12.58
C PRO A 35 -3.67 18.92 11.35
N PHE A 36 -2.73 19.86 11.52
CA PHE A 36 -2.00 20.45 10.40
C PHE A 36 -1.13 19.43 9.68
N LEU A 37 -0.36 18.64 10.43
CA LEU A 37 0.51 17.61 9.87
C LEU A 37 -0.28 16.58 9.05
N LEU A 38 -1.40 16.10 9.59
CA LEU A 38 -2.28 15.18 8.89
C LEU A 38 -2.85 15.84 7.63
N GLN A 39 -3.38 17.06 7.72
CA GLN A 39 -3.94 17.74 6.57
C GLN A 39 -2.88 17.95 5.47
N MET A 40 -1.67 18.36 5.84
CA MET A 40 -0.52 18.46 4.93
C MET A 40 -0.22 17.12 4.28
N ALA A 41 0.02 16.07 5.06
CA ALA A 41 0.33 14.73 4.57
C ALA A 41 -0.71 14.21 3.56
N GLY A 42 -2.01 14.33 3.84
CA GLY A 42 -3.02 13.83 2.89
C GLY A 42 -3.19 14.70 1.65
N SER A 43 -2.87 15.99 1.74
CA SER A 43 -2.87 16.87 0.56
C SER A 43 -1.73 16.55 -0.41
N VAL A 44 -0.61 16.01 0.11
CA VAL A 44 0.61 15.72 -0.66
C VAL A 44 0.69 14.26 -1.09
N ALA A 45 -0.01 13.35 -0.41
CA ALA A 45 0.05 11.90 -0.63
C ALA A 45 -0.01 11.47 -2.11
N ASN A 46 -0.85 12.09 -2.94
CA ASN A 46 -1.02 11.71 -4.35
C ASN A 46 0.05 12.30 -5.29
N ILE A 47 0.81 13.30 -4.83
CA ILE A 47 1.90 13.93 -5.59
C ILE A 47 3.27 13.46 -5.13
N LEU A 48 3.36 12.58 -4.13
CA LEU A 48 4.62 12.01 -3.69
C LEU A 48 5.20 11.06 -4.75
N ASP A 49 6.47 11.27 -5.05
CA ASP A 49 7.25 10.41 -5.93
C ASP A 49 8.25 9.60 -5.11
N ILE A 50 8.02 8.28 -5.12
CA ILE A 50 8.81 7.29 -4.39
C ILE A 50 9.92 6.72 -5.29
N SER A 51 10.02 7.17 -6.56
CA SER A 51 11.13 6.80 -7.43
C SER A 51 12.43 7.50 -7.01
N ASP A 52 13.50 6.71 -6.91
CA ASP A 52 14.87 7.20 -6.61
C ASP A 52 15.55 7.81 -7.86
N ASP A 53 14.84 7.86 -9.00
CA ASP A 53 15.35 8.42 -10.24
C ASP A 53 15.44 9.96 -10.17
N ASN A 54 16.65 10.46 -9.92
CA ASN A 54 16.95 11.89 -9.89
C ASN A 54 16.97 12.55 -11.28
N PHE A 55 16.94 11.75 -12.35
CA PHE A 55 17.05 12.23 -13.73
C PHE A 55 15.70 12.68 -14.33
N GLU A 56 14.58 12.12 -13.87
CA GLU A 56 13.24 12.55 -14.30
C GLU A 56 12.64 13.53 -13.29
N VAL A 57 12.87 14.82 -13.52
CA VAL A 57 12.22 15.88 -12.72
C VAL A 57 10.80 16.07 -13.24
N ASN A 58 9.83 15.41 -12.59
CA ASN A 58 8.42 15.67 -12.85
C ASN A 58 7.97 16.92 -12.06
N PRO A 59 7.61 18.03 -12.72
CA PRO A 59 7.26 19.27 -12.04
C PRO A 59 5.94 19.16 -11.24
N MET A 60 5.15 18.11 -11.45
CA MET A 60 3.88 17.89 -10.76
C MET A 60 4.02 16.95 -9.55
N LYS A 61 5.24 16.48 -9.25
CA LYS A 61 5.50 15.58 -8.13
C LYS A 61 6.52 16.13 -7.14
N VAL A 62 6.39 15.71 -5.89
CA VAL A 62 7.30 16.00 -4.78
C VAL A 62 8.12 14.75 -4.51
N LYS A 63 9.45 14.83 -4.61
CA LYS A 63 10.31 13.67 -4.28
C LYS A 63 10.21 13.33 -2.79
N ALA A 64 10.12 12.04 -2.49
CA ALA A 64 10.02 11.52 -1.11
C ALA A 64 11.16 12.00 -0.21
N LYS A 65 12.38 12.12 -0.75
CA LYS A 65 13.54 12.69 -0.04
C LYS A 65 13.28 14.09 0.51
N TYR A 66 12.70 14.98 -0.27
CA TYR A 66 12.46 16.36 0.17
C TYR A 66 11.28 16.44 1.13
N TRP A 67 10.26 15.59 0.94
CA TRP A 67 9.22 15.43 1.95
C TRP A 67 9.80 15.01 3.30
N PHE A 68 10.69 14.01 3.32
CA PHE A 68 11.38 13.59 4.53
C PHE A 68 12.24 14.70 5.14
N ASN A 69 13.04 15.40 4.33
CA ASN A 69 13.88 16.50 4.81
C ASN A 69 13.06 17.60 5.50
N LEU A 70 11.89 17.96 4.95
CA LEU A 70 11.00 18.92 5.58
C LEU A 70 10.51 18.41 6.94
N LEU A 71 10.06 17.16 7.02
CA LEU A 71 9.61 16.57 8.27
C LEU A 71 10.75 16.52 9.30
N HIS A 72 11.95 16.16 8.87
CA HIS A 72 13.13 16.12 9.74
C HIS A 72 13.54 17.51 10.24
N SER A 73 13.50 18.54 9.37
CA SER A 73 13.72 19.94 9.77
C SER A 73 12.72 20.39 10.83
N MET A 74 11.46 19.93 10.75
CA MET A 74 10.45 20.23 11.78
C MET A 74 10.71 19.56 13.14
N GLU A 75 11.51 18.49 13.23
CA GLU A 75 11.89 17.92 14.54
C GLU A 75 12.93 18.80 15.24
N ASP A 76 13.79 19.48 14.49
CA ASP A 76 14.78 20.40 15.04
C ASP A 76 14.15 21.76 15.37
N MET A 77 13.58 21.85 16.57
CA MET A 77 12.98 23.08 17.09
C MET A 77 14.01 24.06 17.69
N ASN A 78 15.31 23.74 17.65
CA ASN A 78 16.36 24.64 18.14
C ASN A 78 16.71 25.72 17.12
N ASP A 79 16.55 25.42 15.82
CA ASP A 79 16.78 26.36 14.72
C ASP A 79 15.45 26.99 14.25
N MET A 80 15.10 28.11 14.87
CA MET A 80 13.87 28.90 14.62
C MET A 80 14.21 30.29 14.05
N ASP A 81 15.32 30.39 13.31
CA ASP A 81 15.70 31.64 12.66
C ASP A 81 14.70 31.95 11.53
N ASP A 82 13.98 33.07 11.63
CA ASP A 82 13.11 33.59 10.57
C ASP A 82 13.98 34.36 9.56
N PRO A 83 14.27 33.81 8.37
CA PRO A 83 15.26 34.41 7.48
C PRO A 83 14.76 35.65 6.74
N ILE A 84 13.46 35.93 6.76
CA ILE A 84 12.83 37.04 6.00
C ILE A 84 11.97 37.92 6.93
N ASP A 85 11.99 37.66 8.24
CA ASP A 85 11.08 38.29 9.20
C ASP A 85 9.62 38.20 8.71
N ILE A 86 9.20 37.00 8.28
CA ILE A 86 7.85 36.72 7.79
C ILE A 86 6.81 37.15 8.81
N LEU A 87 7.10 36.99 10.10
CA LEU A 87 6.22 37.42 11.18
C LEU A 87 6.05 38.95 11.23
N ASP A 88 7.01 39.72 10.74
CA ASP A 88 6.92 41.19 10.65
C ASP A 88 6.07 41.68 9.49
N LEU A 89 5.89 40.84 8.47
CA LEU A 89 4.97 41.10 7.36
C LEU A 89 3.50 40.86 7.72
N ILE A 90 3.21 40.24 8.88
CA ILE A 90 1.84 40.01 9.36
C ILE A 90 1.34 41.29 10.04
N ASN A 91 0.59 42.09 9.29
CA ASN A 91 -0.02 43.34 9.77
C ASN A 91 -1.16 43.13 10.80
N GLU A 92 -1.64 41.90 10.99
CA GLU A 92 -2.70 41.60 11.95
C GLU A 92 -2.15 41.30 13.35
N THR A 93 -2.53 42.13 14.32
CA THR A 93 -2.07 42.08 15.72
C THR A 93 -2.71 40.96 16.56
N LYS A 94 -3.74 40.26 16.06
CA LYS A 94 -4.38 39.10 16.72
C LYS A 94 -4.97 38.14 15.67
N PRO A 95 -4.83 36.80 15.78
CA PRO A 95 -4.20 36.02 16.85
C PRO A 95 -2.77 35.55 16.51
N LEU A 96 -2.34 35.57 15.24
CA LEU A 96 -1.13 34.85 14.81
C LEU A 96 0.15 35.37 15.46
N LYS A 97 0.50 36.66 15.33
CA LYS A 97 1.80 37.15 15.78
C LYS A 97 2.02 37.04 17.30
N SER A 98 1.05 37.46 18.11
CA SER A 98 1.16 37.40 19.58
C SER A 98 0.99 35.98 20.15
N LEU A 99 0.13 35.16 19.57
CA LEU A 99 -0.04 33.76 20.00
C LEU A 99 1.20 32.95 19.63
N LEU A 100 1.75 33.15 18.44
CA LEU A 100 2.87 32.39 17.92
C LEU A 100 4.16 32.76 18.66
N ILE A 101 4.39 34.04 18.99
CA ILE A 101 5.48 34.45 19.90
C ILE A 101 5.29 33.89 21.33
N ALA A 102 4.06 33.91 21.86
CA ALA A 102 3.78 33.38 23.21
C ALA A 102 3.88 31.85 23.27
N LEU A 103 3.41 31.14 22.24
CA LEU A 103 3.51 29.70 22.12
C LEU A 103 4.97 29.28 21.88
N ASP A 104 5.73 29.98 21.05
CA ASP A 104 7.16 29.69 20.82
C ASP A 104 7.96 29.83 22.13
N LEU A 105 7.66 30.84 22.96
CA LEU A 105 8.25 30.97 24.30
C LEU A 105 7.83 29.85 25.27
N CYS A 106 6.57 29.38 25.22
CA CYS A 106 6.07 28.33 26.09
C CYS A 106 6.41 26.90 25.61
N TYR A 107 6.74 26.70 24.33
CA TYR A 107 7.01 25.39 23.73
C TYR A 107 8.50 25.07 23.51
N ARG A 108 9.42 26.03 23.73
CA ARG A 108 10.87 25.78 23.69
C ARG A 108 11.34 24.67 24.63
N ASP A 109 10.64 24.47 25.75
CA ASP A 109 10.96 23.46 26.77
C ASP A 109 9.87 22.37 26.91
N ASP A 110 8.91 22.27 25.97
CA ASP A 110 7.79 21.32 26.12
C ASP A 110 8.19 19.90 25.66
N PRO A 111 7.97 18.86 26.49
CA PRO A 111 8.13 17.46 26.10
C PRO A 111 7.28 17.02 24.90
N ASN A 112 6.31 17.83 24.45
CA ASN A 112 5.54 17.65 23.21
C ASN A 112 6.20 18.29 21.97
N THR A 113 7.53 18.28 21.91
CA THR A 113 8.30 18.61 20.71
C THR A 113 7.89 17.66 19.57
N PHE A 114 7.80 18.17 18.34
CA PHE A 114 7.42 17.36 17.18
C PHE A 114 8.35 16.14 17.09
N SER A 115 7.77 14.94 17.08
CA SER A 115 8.52 13.72 16.77
C SER A 115 7.90 13.04 15.57
N LEU A 116 8.73 12.79 14.56
CA LEU A 116 8.35 12.11 13.32
C LEU A 116 7.72 10.74 13.60
N LEU A 117 8.25 10.03 14.59
CA LEU A 117 7.78 8.71 14.98
C LEU A 117 6.38 8.74 15.61
N THR A 118 6.16 9.58 16.62
CA THR A 118 4.89 9.59 17.38
C THR A 118 3.84 10.51 16.77
N ASP A 119 4.24 11.65 16.23
CA ASP A 119 3.29 12.64 15.69
C ASP A 119 2.95 12.37 14.23
N ALA A 120 3.90 11.95 13.40
CA ALA A 120 3.62 11.64 12.00
C ALA A 120 3.21 10.18 11.78
N LEU A 121 4.08 9.23 12.12
CA LEU A 121 3.84 7.81 11.82
C LEU A 121 2.70 7.24 12.67
N ALA A 122 2.73 7.38 14.01
CA ALA A 122 1.66 6.83 14.84
C ALA A 122 0.28 7.50 14.59
N SER A 123 0.25 8.81 14.29
CA SER A 123 -0.99 9.46 13.86
C SER A 123 -1.50 8.94 12.51
N ALA A 124 -0.60 8.68 11.55
CA ALA A 124 -0.97 8.06 10.27
C ALA A 124 -1.51 6.63 10.47
N VAL A 125 -0.90 5.85 11.37
CA VAL A 125 -1.40 4.52 11.77
C VAL A 125 -2.78 4.62 12.41
N THR A 126 -3.00 5.59 13.31
CA THR A 126 -4.30 5.83 13.96
C THR A 126 -5.40 6.13 12.96
N VAL A 127 -5.10 6.94 11.94
CA VAL A 127 -6.04 7.23 10.84
C VAL A 127 -6.37 5.97 10.05
N CYS A 128 -5.37 5.13 9.77
CA CYS A 128 -5.59 3.85 9.09
C CYS A 128 -6.41 2.89 9.94
N ALA A 129 -6.18 2.84 11.25
CA ALA A 129 -6.92 1.99 12.17
C ALA A 129 -8.39 2.42 12.32
N PHE A 130 -8.68 3.72 12.27
CA PHE A 130 -10.04 4.23 12.39
C PHE A 130 -10.90 3.94 11.15
N ALA A 131 -10.33 4.11 9.94
CA ALA A 131 -11.07 3.91 8.70
C ALA A 131 -10.21 3.27 7.59
N PRO A 132 -9.93 1.95 7.66
CA PRO A 132 -9.01 1.27 6.74
C PRO A 132 -9.37 1.33 5.25
N GLU A 133 -10.66 1.43 4.91
CA GLU A 133 -11.14 1.50 3.51
C GLU A 133 -11.27 2.94 2.98
N SER A 134 -11.02 3.94 3.83
CA SER A 134 -11.18 5.33 3.42
C SER A 134 -10.08 5.76 2.44
N ARG A 135 -10.40 6.72 1.56
CA ARG A 135 -9.39 7.42 0.75
C ARG A 135 -8.27 8.01 1.60
N ARG A 136 -8.62 8.44 2.82
CA ARG A 136 -7.71 9.04 3.77
C ARG A 136 -6.69 8.02 4.30
N CYS A 137 -7.10 6.79 4.59
CA CYS A 137 -6.20 5.69 4.94
C CYS A 137 -5.19 5.44 3.80
N TYR A 138 -5.66 5.30 2.57
CA TYR A 138 -4.77 5.11 1.41
C TYR A 138 -3.73 6.23 1.28
N GLN A 139 -4.14 7.48 1.46
CA GLN A 139 -3.21 8.62 1.46
C GLN A 139 -2.15 8.51 2.56
N MET A 140 -2.53 8.07 3.77
CA MET A 140 -1.58 7.87 4.87
C MET A 140 -0.62 6.71 4.60
N LEU A 141 -1.08 5.62 3.97
CA LEU A 141 -0.20 4.52 3.54
C LEU A 141 0.88 5.02 2.56
N LEU A 142 0.51 5.86 1.58
CA LEU A 142 1.47 6.44 0.64
C LEU A 142 2.49 7.36 1.33
N VAL A 143 2.03 8.18 2.28
CA VAL A 143 2.92 9.05 3.06
C VAL A 143 3.90 8.22 3.89
N MET A 144 3.43 7.20 4.59
CA MET A 144 4.31 6.30 5.35
C MET A 144 5.29 5.56 4.43
N GLN A 145 4.86 5.14 3.24
CA GLN A 145 5.73 4.49 2.26
C GLN A 145 6.84 5.41 1.77
N ALA A 146 6.55 6.70 1.62
CA ALA A 146 7.54 7.71 1.28
C ALA A 146 8.46 8.08 2.45
N THR A 147 7.97 8.08 3.70
CA THR A 147 8.74 8.53 4.88
C THR A 147 9.64 7.44 5.48
N ILE A 148 9.13 6.20 5.65
CA ILE A 148 9.82 5.14 6.41
C ILE A 148 11.22 4.82 5.85
N PRO A 149 11.45 4.68 4.54
CA PRO A 149 12.78 4.32 4.03
C PRO A 149 13.85 5.34 4.40
N TYR A 150 13.54 6.63 4.28
CA TYR A 150 14.45 7.72 4.61
C TYR A 150 14.63 7.88 6.12
N PHE A 151 13.57 7.64 6.89
CA PHE A 151 13.65 7.63 8.36
C PHE A 151 14.63 6.56 8.87
N LEU A 152 14.52 5.33 8.35
CA LEU A 152 15.42 4.24 8.75
C LEU A 152 16.88 4.53 8.35
N GLU A 153 17.11 5.08 7.15
CA GLU A 153 18.44 5.46 6.69
C GLU A 153 19.04 6.61 7.53
N GLN A 154 18.22 7.56 7.98
CA GLN A 154 18.68 8.65 8.82
C GLN A 154 19.10 8.17 10.20
N ILE A 155 18.31 7.31 10.85
CA ILE A 155 18.66 6.73 12.16
C ILE A 155 19.99 5.97 12.08
N GLU A 156 20.16 5.16 11.04
CA GLU A 156 21.41 4.43 10.81
C GLU A 156 22.61 5.37 10.64
N LYS A 157 22.44 6.47 9.89
CA LYS A 157 23.49 7.50 9.72
C LYS A 157 23.83 8.15 11.05
N ASP A 158 22.86 8.48 11.87
CA ASP A 158 23.09 9.17 13.14
C ASP A 158 23.81 8.26 14.14
N THR A 159 23.45 6.97 14.22
CA THR A 159 24.21 6.00 15.02
C THR A 159 25.64 5.80 14.49
N THR A 160 25.82 5.82 13.18
CA THR A 160 27.16 5.71 12.56
C THR A 160 28.01 6.95 12.85
N LYS A 161 27.44 8.15 12.85
CA LYS A 161 28.13 9.40 13.22
C LYS A 161 28.59 9.41 14.67
N GLU A 162 27.83 8.79 15.56
CA GLU A 162 28.18 8.61 16.98
C GLU A 162 29.12 7.42 17.22
N GLU A 163 29.85 6.97 16.20
CA GLU A 163 30.81 5.85 16.24
C GLU A 163 30.24 4.55 16.80
N ASN A 164 28.93 4.32 16.64
CA ASN A 164 28.20 3.19 17.22
C ASN A 164 28.35 3.10 18.76
N SER A 165 28.28 4.23 19.45
CA SER A 165 28.26 4.25 20.91
C SER A 165 27.14 3.37 21.48
N ILE A 166 27.35 2.81 22.67
CA ILE A 166 26.34 1.95 23.34
C ILE A 166 25.01 2.70 23.53
N VAL A 167 25.08 4.01 23.77
CA VAL A 167 23.89 4.87 23.94
C VAL A 167 23.16 5.04 22.61
N ALA A 168 23.88 5.32 21.52
CA ALA A 168 23.33 5.45 20.17
C ALA A 168 22.63 4.16 19.72
N VAL A 169 23.29 3.01 19.91
CA VAL A 169 22.73 1.69 19.56
C VAL A 169 21.48 1.37 20.39
N LYS A 170 21.49 1.68 21.70
CA LYS A 170 20.30 1.54 22.56
C LYS A 170 19.15 2.42 22.07
N HIS A 171 19.44 3.65 21.71
CA HIS A 171 18.44 4.60 21.20
C HIS A 171 17.85 4.11 19.86
N GLU A 172 18.69 3.70 18.91
CA GLU A 172 18.27 3.13 17.64
C GLU A 172 17.37 1.90 17.84
N ILE A 173 17.74 0.97 18.73
CA ILE A 173 16.93 -0.21 19.04
C ILE A 173 15.58 0.15 19.66
N SER A 174 15.53 1.17 20.54
CA SER A 174 14.28 1.68 21.10
C SER A 174 13.36 2.24 20.01
N THR A 175 13.93 3.03 19.09
CA THR A 175 13.21 3.60 17.94
C THR A 175 12.67 2.50 17.02
N TYR A 176 13.48 1.49 16.69
CA TYR A 176 13.03 0.30 15.95
C TYR A 176 11.93 -0.47 16.69
N THR A 177 12.01 -0.56 18.01
CA THR A 177 11.01 -1.27 18.83
C THR A 177 9.65 -0.58 18.71
N THR A 178 9.60 0.74 18.90
CA THR A 178 8.38 1.54 18.74
C THR A 178 7.86 1.46 17.31
N LEU A 179 8.73 1.58 16.29
CA LEU A 179 8.32 1.47 14.89
C LEU A 179 7.74 0.08 14.56
N CYS A 180 8.31 -1.00 15.10
CA CYS A 180 7.76 -2.35 14.94
C CYS A 180 6.37 -2.48 15.59
N VAL A 181 6.14 -1.85 16.75
CA VAL A 181 4.83 -1.85 17.41
C VAL A 181 3.79 -1.12 16.53
N GLU A 182 4.12 0.06 16.02
CA GLU A 182 3.25 0.84 15.13
C GLU A 182 2.94 0.08 13.82
N MET A 183 3.95 -0.52 13.20
CA MET A 183 3.75 -1.32 11.97
C MET A 183 2.90 -2.56 12.22
N LYS A 184 3.08 -3.25 13.35
CA LYS A 184 2.22 -4.38 13.75
C LYS A 184 0.79 -3.92 14.02
N ALA A 185 0.61 -2.78 14.69
CA ALA A 185 -0.71 -2.21 14.93
C ALA A 185 -1.42 -1.88 13.60
N LEU A 186 -0.72 -1.24 12.66
CA LEU A 186 -1.22 -0.92 11.33
C LEU A 186 -1.74 -2.15 10.58
N VAL A 187 -0.89 -3.18 10.45
CA VAL A 187 -1.26 -4.43 9.76
C VAL A 187 -2.43 -5.11 10.48
N ASN A 188 -2.44 -5.05 11.81
CA ASN A 188 -3.50 -5.69 12.59
C ASN A 188 -4.85 -4.98 12.49
N CYS A 189 -4.89 -3.65 12.39
CA CYS A 189 -6.12 -2.87 12.28
C CYS A 189 -6.68 -2.82 10.85
N CYS A 190 -5.92 -3.27 9.85
CA CYS A 190 -6.36 -3.32 8.46
C CYS A 190 -7.03 -4.66 8.08
N ASP A 191 -7.72 -5.33 9.01
CA ASP A 191 -8.39 -6.63 8.78
C ASP A 191 -9.50 -6.54 7.72
N ILE A 192 -10.17 -5.39 7.61
CA ILE A 192 -11.18 -5.14 6.58
C ILE A 192 -10.57 -5.27 5.17
N LEU A 193 -9.29 -4.93 4.99
CA LEU A 193 -8.60 -5.08 3.71
C LEU A 193 -8.34 -6.55 3.33
N ALA A 194 -8.37 -7.48 4.29
CA ALA A 194 -8.28 -8.91 4.02
C ALA A 194 -9.60 -9.50 3.46
N ARG A 195 -10.72 -8.77 3.58
CA ARG A 195 -12.01 -9.20 3.03
C ARG A 195 -11.94 -9.24 1.50
N GLY A 196 -12.49 -10.31 0.94
CA GLY A 196 -12.60 -10.48 -0.51
C GLY A 196 -13.53 -9.43 -1.13
N PRO A 197 -13.51 -9.29 -2.47
CA PRO A 197 -14.41 -8.38 -3.17
C PRO A 197 -15.89 -8.66 -2.79
N THR A 198 -16.68 -7.59 -2.60
CA THR A 198 -18.12 -7.69 -2.34
C THR A 198 -18.84 -8.40 -3.48
N ARG A 199 -19.95 -9.10 -3.19
CA ARG A 199 -20.71 -9.94 -4.15
C ARG A 199 -21.09 -9.22 -5.45
N THR A 200 -21.14 -7.90 -5.46
CA THR A 200 -21.35 -7.08 -6.66
C THR A 200 -20.29 -7.35 -7.74
N PHE A 201 -19.03 -7.61 -7.36
CA PHE A 201 -17.95 -8.00 -8.30
C PHE A 201 -18.19 -9.36 -8.97
N ASP A 202 -18.86 -10.29 -8.29
CA ASP A 202 -19.16 -11.64 -8.80
C ASP A 202 -20.36 -11.62 -9.77
N ILE A 203 -21.33 -10.73 -9.54
CA ILE A 203 -22.53 -10.62 -10.38
C ILE A 203 -22.16 -10.13 -11.79
N VAL A 204 -21.29 -9.14 -11.93
CA VAL A 204 -20.95 -8.60 -13.27
C VAL A 204 -20.05 -9.54 -14.08
N ASN A 205 -19.14 -10.26 -13.43
CA ASN A 205 -18.23 -11.20 -14.10
C ASN A 205 -18.91 -12.54 -14.44
N SER A 206 -19.95 -12.95 -13.69
CA SER A 206 -20.70 -14.19 -13.98
C SER A 206 -21.76 -14.00 -15.07
N VAL A 207 -22.26 -12.78 -15.28
CA VAL A 207 -23.22 -12.47 -16.36
C VAL A 207 -22.54 -12.47 -17.74
N SER A 208 -21.22 -12.27 -17.82
CA SER A 208 -20.51 -12.38 -19.10
C SER A 208 -20.31 -13.82 -19.59
N ASP A 209 -20.44 -14.84 -18.72
CA ASP A 209 -20.21 -16.27 -19.04
C ASP A 209 -21.50 -17.11 -19.02
N ARG A 210 -22.68 -16.54 -18.69
CA ARG A 210 -23.97 -17.26 -18.72
C ARG A 210 -24.98 -16.57 -19.63
N GLY A 211 -25.08 -17.07 -20.85
CA GLY A 211 -26.22 -16.80 -21.72
C GLY A 211 -27.52 -17.28 -21.06
N LYS A 212 -28.51 -16.38 -21.08
CA LYS A 212 -29.97 -16.58 -20.94
C LYS A 212 -30.50 -17.28 -19.66
N SER A 213 -31.56 -16.67 -19.11
CA SER A 213 -32.56 -17.17 -18.14
C SER A 213 -32.11 -17.14 -16.66
N PHE A 214 -32.89 -16.70 -15.67
CA PHE A 214 -34.31 -16.36 -15.52
C PHE A 214 -34.44 -15.06 -14.69
N ILE A 215 -35.33 -14.16 -15.10
CA ILE A 215 -35.83 -13.07 -14.24
C ILE A 215 -36.81 -13.76 -13.28
N ALA A 216 -36.44 -13.86 -12.01
CA ALA A 216 -37.39 -14.20 -10.97
C ALA A 216 -38.10 -12.90 -10.56
N ASP A 217 -39.37 -12.80 -10.95
CA ASP A 217 -40.33 -11.83 -10.46
C ASP A 217 -40.32 -11.82 -8.93
N SER A 218 -40.11 -10.64 -8.34
CA SER A 218 -40.34 -10.41 -6.93
C SER A 218 -41.74 -9.79 -6.80
N PRO A 219 -42.68 -10.35 -6.01
CA PRO A 219 -44.07 -9.92 -6.03
C PRO A 219 -44.20 -8.52 -5.41
N GLN A 220 -44.66 -7.57 -6.23
CA GLN A 220 -45.06 -6.23 -5.83
C GLN A 220 -46.24 -6.32 -4.85
N PHE A 221 -46.07 -5.69 -3.70
CA PHE A 221 -47.11 -5.47 -2.70
C PHE A 221 -48.18 -4.54 -3.31
N PHE A 222 -49.44 -4.95 -3.15
CA PHE A 222 -50.64 -4.34 -3.71
C PHE A 222 -51.09 -3.19 -2.81
N ASP A 223 -51.14 -1.95 -3.31
CA ASP A 223 -51.90 -0.85 -2.70
C ASP A 223 -52.99 -0.38 -3.69
N PRO A 224 -54.28 -0.34 -3.30
CA PRO A 224 -55.39 0.00 -4.18
C PRO A 224 -55.60 1.53 -4.29
N PRO A 225 -56.29 2.01 -5.35
CA PRO A 225 -56.30 3.41 -5.75
C PRO A 225 -57.40 4.22 -5.06
N THR A 226 -57.06 5.42 -4.58
CA THR A 226 -58.04 6.49 -4.34
C THR A 226 -57.72 7.69 -5.21
N LEU A 227 -58.66 7.95 -6.11
CA LEU A 227 -58.84 9.10 -6.98
C LEU A 227 -58.84 10.41 -6.18
N ILE A 228 -58.22 11.47 -6.72
CA ILE A 228 -58.75 12.84 -6.81
C ILE A 228 -57.85 13.61 -7.81
N GLU A 229 -58.52 14.37 -8.67
CA GLU A 229 -58.11 15.28 -9.76
C GLU A 229 -56.99 16.25 -9.33
N ASP A 230 -56.13 16.83 -10.19
CA ASP A 230 -56.51 17.68 -11.32
C ASP A 230 -55.31 18.06 -12.21
N GLU A 231 -55.67 18.60 -13.37
CA GLU A 231 -54.95 18.91 -14.61
C GLU A 231 -53.51 19.46 -14.60
N THR A 232 -52.69 18.99 -15.56
CA THR A 232 -52.27 19.82 -16.73
C THR A 232 -51.50 19.00 -17.77
N LYS A 233 -51.97 19.15 -19.01
CA LYS A 233 -51.52 18.49 -20.24
C LYS A 233 -50.13 18.99 -20.69
N MET A 234 -49.27 18.10 -21.15
CA MET A 234 -48.81 18.06 -22.55
C MET A 234 -47.84 16.90 -22.77
N HIS A 235 -48.35 15.87 -23.42
CA HIS A 235 -47.58 14.80 -24.04
C HIS A 235 -47.30 15.23 -25.49
N TYR A 236 -46.03 15.40 -25.86
CA TYR A 236 -45.60 15.20 -27.23
C TYR A 236 -44.70 13.97 -27.25
N SER A 237 -45.26 12.85 -27.68
CA SER A 237 -44.50 11.70 -28.11
C SER A 237 -44.07 11.93 -29.57
N SER A 238 -42.76 11.90 -29.82
CA SER A 238 -42.25 11.47 -31.12
C SER A 238 -40.81 10.94 -30.95
N THR A 239 -40.76 9.62 -30.82
CA THR A 239 -39.83 8.70 -31.48
C THR A 239 -38.36 9.07 -31.70
N LYS A 240 -37.52 8.17 -31.17
CA LYS A 240 -36.26 7.63 -31.73
C LYS A 240 -35.05 8.56 -31.70
N ASP A 241 -34.21 8.38 -30.69
CA ASP A 241 -32.78 8.01 -30.86
C ASP A 241 -32.04 8.10 -29.52
N LYS A 242 -32.16 7.06 -28.69
CA LYS A 242 -31.21 6.80 -27.58
C LYS A 242 -30.99 5.30 -27.45
N LYS A 243 -30.27 4.73 -28.42
CA LYS A 243 -29.44 3.53 -28.19
C LYS A 243 -28.01 4.01 -27.99
N ASN A 244 -27.38 3.54 -26.91
CA ASN A 244 -25.94 3.58 -26.61
C ASN A 244 -25.38 4.77 -25.80
N VAL A 245 -25.93 5.08 -24.62
CA VAL A 245 -25.17 5.88 -23.60
C VAL A 245 -25.09 5.19 -22.22
N VAL A 246 -25.91 4.18 -21.92
CA VAL A 246 -25.94 3.54 -20.58
C VAL A 246 -24.76 2.57 -20.33
N GLY A 247 -23.93 2.30 -21.33
CA GLY A 247 -22.80 1.35 -21.20
C GLY A 247 -21.52 1.95 -20.58
N SER A 248 -21.27 3.25 -20.75
CA SER A 248 -20.00 3.87 -20.34
C SER A 248 -19.96 4.15 -18.84
N ASP A 249 -21.02 4.74 -18.29
CA ASP A 249 -21.07 5.15 -16.87
C ASP A 249 -21.05 3.95 -15.90
N ALA A 250 -21.60 2.80 -16.31
CA ALA A 250 -21.56 1.56 -15.53
C ALA A 250 -20.18 0.91 -15.53
N LEU A 251 -19.44 0.98 -16.64
CA LEU A 251 -18.07 0.45 -16.76
C LEU A 251 -17.07 1.30 -15.96
N ASP A 252 -17.17 2.63 -16.04
CA ASP A 252 -16.34 3.58 -15.28
C ASP A 252 -16.59 3.47 -13.76
N ASN A 253 -17.85 3.30 -13.34
CA ASN A 253 -18.19 3.05 -11.94
C ASN A 253 -17.62 1.70 -11.44
N THR A 254 -17.56 0.69 -12.32
CA THR A 254 -16.97 -0.62 -11.97
C THR A 254 -15.44 -0.56 -11.88
N GLU A 255 -14.79 0.22 -12.74
CA GLU A 255 -13.34 0.45 -12.70
C GLU A 255 -12.93 1.27 -11.48
N GLY A 256 -13.67 2.33 -11.15
CA GLY A 256 -13.48 3.09 -9.91
C GLY A 256 -13.63 2.23 -8.65
N GLN A 257 -14.58 1.31 -8.62
CA GLN A 257 -14.74 0.36 -7.49
C GLN A 257 -13.57 -0.63 -7.38
N ARG A 258 -13.07 -1.16 -8.51
CA ARG A 258 -11.86 -2.02 -8.52
C ARG A 258 -10.66 -1.25 -8.00
N GLU A 259 -10.52 0.00 -8.39
CA GLU A 259 -9.41 0.84 -8.00
C GLU A 259 -9.42 1.18 -6.50
N VAL A 260 -10.58 1.55 -5.94
CA VAL A 260 -10.77 1.79 -4.50
C VAL A 260 -10.52 0.51 -3.70
N PHE A 261 -10.89 -0.66 -4.22
CA PHE A 261 -10.56 -1.94 -3.59
C PHE A 261 -9.05 -2.24 -3.61
N ARG A 262 -8.39 -2.01 -4.74
CA ARG A 262 -7.01 -2.45 -4.97
C ARG A 262 -5.97 -1.54 -4.31
N ARG A 263 -6.10 -0.23 -4.48
CA ARG A 263 -5.11 0.77 -4.05
C ARG A 263 -4.67 0.65 -2.57
N PRO A 264 -5.56 0.57 -1.57
CA PRO A 264 -5.14 0.44 -0.16
C PRO A 264 -4.47 -0.91 0.14
N ARG A 265 -4.93 -2.00 -0.50
CA ARG A 265 -4.34 -3.33 -0.34
C ARG A 265 -2.94 -3.40 -0.94
N ASP A 266 -2.76 -2.82 -2.12
CA ASP A 266 -1.46 -2.73 -2.79
C ASP A 266 -0.48 -1.89 -1.95
N ALA A 267 -0.89 -0.67 -1.55
CA ALA A 267 -0.05 0.22 -0.75
C ALA A 267 0.39 -0.40 0.58
N LEU A 268 -0.50 -1.10 1.29
CA LEU A 268 -0.14 -1.77 2.54
C LEU A 268 0.88 -2.89 2.33
N LEU A 269 0.75 -3.69 1.27
CA LEU A 269 1.74 -4.73 0.94
C LEU A 269 3.09 -4.12 0.56
N VAL A 270 3.11 -3.03 -0.23
CA VAL A 270 4.35 -2.34 -0.57
C VAL A 270 5.00 -1.76 0.68
N LEU A 271 4.23 -1.10 1.54
CA LEU A 271 4.72 -0.52 2.80
C LEU A 271 5.35 -1.59 3.70
N ALA A 272 4.65 -2.69 3.93
CA ALA A 272 5.14 -3.79 4.76
C ALA A 272 6.41 -4.42 4.17
N ALA A 273 6.44 -4.68 2.86
CA ALA A 273 7.62 -5.24 2.20
C ALA A 273 8.82 -4.28 2.24
N THR A 274 8.61 -2.99 2.00
CA THR A 274 9.67 -1.98 2.03
C THR A 274 10.25 -1.83 3.44
N PHE A 275 9.39 -1.84 4.46
CA PHE A 275 9.82 -1.87 5.85
C PHE A 275 10.69 -3.10 6.15
N ILE A 276 10.27 -4.29 5.71
CA ILE A 276 11.06 -5.52 5.92
C ILE A 276 12.41 -5.46 5.20
N GLU A 277 12.44 -5.01 3.93
CA GLU A 277 13.68 -4.91 3.13
C GLU A 277 14.73 -4.00 3.78
N LYS A 278 14.29 -2.88 4.36
CA LYS A 278 15.19 -1.91 5.00
C LYS A 278 15.53 -2.28 6.45
N ALA A 279 14.54 -2.68 7.25
CA ALA A 279 14.74 -2.93 8.67
C ALA A 279 15.43 -4.27 8.97
N LYS A 280 15.16 -5.33 8.19
CA LYS A 280 15.74 -6.67 8.45
C LYS A 280 17.28 -6.70 8.42
N PRO A 281 17.98 -6.18 7.40
CA PRO A 281 19.45 -6.20 7.39
C PRO A 281 20.01 -5.39 8.57
N ARG A 282 19.47 -4.19 8.82
CA ARG A 282 19.92 -3.32 9.90
C ARG A 282 19.71 -3.94 11.28
N LEU A 283 18.56 -4.56 11.55
CA LEU A 283 18.33 -5.29 12.81
C LEU A 283 19.32 -6.44 13.03
N LYS A 284 19.75 -7.13 11.96
CA LYS A 284 20.81 -8.15 12.06
C LYS A 284 22.16 -7.55 12.44
N GLU A 285 22.48 -6.37 11.92
CA GLU A 285 23.70 -5.63 12.29
C GLU A 285 23.63 -5.13 13.73
N LEU A 286 22.52 -4.53 14.12
CA LEU A 286 22.27 -4.11 15.51
C LEU A 286 22.33 -5.28 16.49
N THR A 287 21.89 -6.47 16.08
CA THR A 287 22.05 -7.69 16.89
C THR A 287 23.52 -8.00 17.16
N LYS A 288 24.41 -7.78 16.17
CA LYS A 288 25.85 -7.97 16.34
C LYS A 288 26.47 -6.88 17.21
N LEU A 289 26.06 -5.62 17.03
CA LEU A 289 26.56 -4.49 17.84
C LEU A 289 26.08 -4.57 19.29
N ALA A 290 24.86 -5.04 19.51
CA ALA A 290 24.26 -5.20 20.83
C ALA A 290 24.70 -6.49 21.55
N SER A 291 25.53 -7.36 20.94
CA SER A 291 25.96 -8.62 21.57
C SER A 291 26.69 -8.40 22.90
N ASN A 292 27.33 -7.24 23.05
CA ASN A 292 28.10 -6.87 24.24
C ASN A 292 27.27 -6.07 25.25
N ILE A 293 25.99 -5.84 24.98
CA ILE A 293 25.12 -5.01 25.82
C ILE A 293 24.12 -5.91 26.55
N GLU A 294 24.26 -5.99 27.88
CA GLU A 294 23.34 -6.77 28.71
C GLU A 294 21.91 -6.20 28.67
N HIS A 295 20.92 -7.09 28.74
CA HIS A 295 19.48 -6.80 28.82
C HIS A 295 18.82 -6.12 27.60
N ILE A 296 19.45 -6.10 26.42
CA ILE A 296 18.79 -5.62 25.20
C ILE A 296 18.08 -6.75 24.46
N LYS A 297 16.79 -6.56 24.17
CA LYS A 297 16.01 -7.44 23.31
C LYS A 297 15.84 -6.80 21.93
N ILE A 298 16.28 -7.51 20.89
CA ILE A 298 16.07 -7.07 19.51
C ILE A 298 14.59 -7.26 19.15
N PRO A 299 13.92 -6.23 18.59
CA PRO A 299 12.52 -6.32 18.23
C PRO A 299 12.32 -7.26 17.02
N GLU A 300 11.24 -8.04 17.07
CA GLU A 300 10.78 -8.80 15.91
C GLU A 300 9.98 -7.87 14.97
N LEU A 301 10.25 -7.91 13.66
CA LEU A 301 9.61 -7.05 12.67
C LEU A 301 8.08 -7.19 12.66
N PHE A 302 7.59 -8.42 12.50
CA PHE A 302 6.18 -8.76 12.43
C PHE A 302 5.94 -10.05 13.20
N ASP A 303 4.83 -10.14 13.91
CA ASP A 303 4.41 -11.38 14.57
C ASP A 303 3.73 -12.32 13.56
N HIS A 304 3.48 -13.56 13.99
CA HIS A 304 2.77 -14.55 13.18
C HIS A 304 1.41 -14.04 12.65
N LYS A 305 0.66 -13.28 13.46
CA LYS A 305 -0.64 -12.72 13.07
C LYS A 305 -0.52 -11.72 11.92
N CYS A 306 0.51 -10.88 11.92
CA CYS A 306 0.78 -9.95 10.83
C CYS A 306 1.05 -10.67 9.51
N TYR A 307 1.89 -11.72 9.51
CA TYR A 307 2.18 -12.48 8.28
C TYR A 307 0.94 -13.19 7.72
N VAL A 308 0.08 -13.74 8.60
CA VAL A 308 -1.21 -14.31 8.19
C VAL A 308 -2.09 -13.25 7.53
N LYS A 309 -2.22 -12.06 8.13
CA LYS A 309 -3.01 -10.95 7.58
C LYS A 309 -2.48 -10.45 6.23
N LEU A 310 -1.17 -10.25 6.11
CA LEU A 310 -0.53 -9.85 4.85
C LEU A 310 -0.79 -10.89 3.75
N ASN A 311 -0.77 -12.19 4.09
CA ASN A 311 -1.15 -13.23 3.15
C ASN A 311 -2.63 -13.16 2.75
N GLU A 312 -3.56 -12.91 3.67
CA GLU A 312 -4.99 -12.79 3.35
C GLU A 312 -5.27 -11.59 2.42
N ILE A 313 -4.55 -10.48 2.61
CA ILE A 313 -4.62 -9.31 1.73
C ILE A 313 -4.08 -9.65 0.33
N ALA A 314 -2.93 -10.33 0.25
CA ALA A 314 -2.38 -10.81 -1.03
C ALA A 314 -3.34 -11.79 -1.73
N LEU A 315 -3.97 -12.69 -0.97
CA LEU A 315 -5.02 -13.59 -1.45
C LEU A 315 -6.23 -12.84 -2.00
N ALA A 316 -6.64 -11.74 -1.37
CA ALA A 316 -7.73 -10.89 -1.85
C ALA A 316 -7.41 -10.27 -3.23
N LEU A 317 -6.17 -9.82 -3.44
CA LEU A 317 -5.71 -9.31 -4.75
C LEU A 317 -5.58 -10.43 -5.78
N LEU A 318 -5.01 -11.59 -5.41
CA LEU A 318 -4.88 -12.74 -6.30
C LEU A 318 -6.23 -13.27 -6.83
N LYS A 319 -7.32 -13.08 -6.09
CA LYS A 319 -8.68 -13.44 -6.54
C LYS A 319 -9.12 -12.62 -7.76
N ILE A 320 -8.74 -11.34 -7.81
CA ILE A 320 -9.16 -10.39 -8.85
C ILE A 320 -8.15 -10.34 -9.99
N ALA A 321 -6.88 -10.67 -9.73
CA ALA A 321 -5.79 -10.65 -10.71
C ALA A 321 -6.16 -11.17 -12.12
N PRO A 322 -6.76 -12.36 -12.31
CA PRO A 322 -7.08 -12.84 -13.68
C PRO A 322 -8.02 -11.93 -14.49
N TYR A 323 -8.83 -11.11 -13.81
CA TYR A 323 -9.89 -10.29 -14.43
C TYR A 323 -9.45 -8.85 -14.68
N ASP A 324 -8.28 -8.47 -14.18
CA ASP A 324 -7.89 -7.09 -14.02
C ASP A 324 -6.38 -6.91 -14.18
N LEU A 325 -5.99 -6.43 -15.36
CA LEU A 325 -4.59 -6.28 -15.77
C LEU A 325 -3.78 -5.50 -14.75
N SER A 326 -4.36 -4.43 -14.21
CA SER A 326 -3.65 -3.54 -13.30
C SER A 326 -3.56 -4.11 -11.88
N THR A 327 -4.34 -5.16 -11.54
CA THR A 327 -4.09 -5.99 -10.34
C THR A 327 -2.95 -6.98 -10.55
N ILE A 328 -2.78 -7.55 -11.75
CA ILE A 328 -1.59 -8.40 -12.05
C ILE A 328 -0.31 -7.57 -11.97
N ALA A 329 -0.35 -6.33 -12.44
CA ALA A 329 0.81 -5.44 -12.44
C ALA A 329 1.11 -4.78 -11.07
N CYS A 330 0.28 -5.00 -10.04
CA CYS A 330 0.47 -4.43 -8.70
C CYS A 330 1.86 -4.68 -8.13
N LEU A 331 2.50 -3.61 -7.64
CA LEU A 331 3.82 -3.70 -7.03
C LEU A 331 3.77 -4.45 -5.69
N GLY A 332 2.73 -4.24 -4.89
CA GLY A 332 2.54 -4.87 -3.59
C GLY A 332 2.42 -6.38 -3.69
N LEU A 333 1.73 -6.88 -4.73
CA LEU A 333 1.63 -8.31 -4.96
C LEU A 333 2.95 -8.91 -5.43
N GLN A 334 3.72 -8.21 -6.27
CA GLN A 334 5.08 -8.63 -6.64
C GLN A 334 6.00 -8.68 -5.42
N LYS A 335 5.99 -7.63 -4.60
CA LYS A 335 6.75 -7.52 -3.35
C LYS A 335 6.33 -8.57 -2.31
N TYR A 336 5.06 -8.95 -2.29
CA TYR A 336 4.60 -10.05 -1.43
C TYR A 336 5.35 -11.35 -1.77
N PHE A 337 5.44 -11.73 -3.04
CA PHE A 337 6.13 -12.95 -3.46
C PHE A 337 7.65 -12.86 -3.30
N SER A 338 8.26 -11.71 -3.57
CA SER A 338 9.73 -11.58 -3.52
C SER A 338 10.28 -11.30 -2.12
N VAL A 339 9.48 -10.71 -1.21
CA VAL A 339 9.94 -10.27 0.13
C VAL A 339 9.19 -11.00 1.23
N ILE A 340 7.89 -10.78 1.34
CA ILE A 340 7.10 -11.22 2.51
C ILE A 340 7.05 -12.75 2.57
N LEU A 341 6.80 -13.41 1.44
CA LEU A 341 6.74 -14.86 1.35
C LEU A 341 8.10 -15.50 1.68
N LEU A 342 9.21 -14.91 1.21
CA LEU A 342 10.57 -15.41 1.43
C LEU A 342 10.99 -15.33 2.91
N ILE A 343 10.50 -14.33 3.64
CA ILE A 343 10.95 -14.03 5.00
C ILE A 343 10.07 -14.71 6.06
N THR A 344 8.83 -15.04 5.70
CA THR A 344 7.92 -15.78 6.57
C THR A 344 8.51 -17.15 6.89
N ASP A 345 8.54 -17.53 8.17
CA ASP A 345 9.03 -18.84 8.60
C ASP A 345 7.95 -19.92 8.40
N TRP A 346 8.09 -20.70 7.33
CA TRP A 346 7.17 -21.77 6.98
C TRP A 346 7.41 -23.08 7.75
N SER A 347 8.45 -23.15 8.58
CA SER A 347 8.70 -24.31 9.43
C SER A 347 7.66 -24.42 10.54
N VAL A 348 7.13 -23.28 10.97
CA VAL A 348 6.08 -23.15 11.98
C VAL A 348 4.77 -23.77 11.47
N GLU A 349 4.23 -24.74 12.21
CA GLU A 349 3.05 -25.50 11.77
C GLU A 349 1.80 -24.61 11.56
N SER A 350 1.64 -23.56 12.35
CA SER A 350 0.53 -22.61 12.23
C SER A 350 0.54 -21.82 10.91
N ASN A 351 1.70 -21.72 10.24
CA ASN A 351 1.82 -21.06 8.93
C ASN A 351 1.48 -21.98 7.74
N ARG A 352 1.46 -23.31 7.94
CA ARG A 352 1.20 -24.27 6.85
C ARG A 352 -0.15 -24.10 6.15
N PRO A 353 -1.29 -23.83 6.85
CA PRO A 353 -2.56 -23.57 6.19
C PRO A 353 -2.52 -22.32 5.30
N THR A 354 -1.93 -21.24 5.81
CA THR A 354 -1.73 -19.94 5.14
C THR A 354 -0.96 -20.11 3.83
N LEU A 355 0.15 -20.86 3.86
CA LEU A 355 0.93 -21.23 2.68
C LEU A 355 0.11 -22.03 1.67
N ASN A 356 -0.60 -23.07 2.13
CA ASN A 356 -1.40 -23.91 1.25
C ASN A 356 -2.49 -23.10 0.53
N PHE A 357 -3.11 -22.13 1.21
CA PHE A 357 -4.11 -21.27 0.58
C PHE A 357 -3.51 -20.39 -0.51
N VAL A 358 -2.34 -19.79 -0.28
CA VAL A 358 -1.69 -18.92 -1.28
C VAL A 358 -1.23 -19.71 -2.50
N LEU A 359 -0.61 -20.88 -2.29
CA LEU A 359 -0.16 -21.74 -3.38
C LEU A 359 -1.33 -22.29 -4.21
N ARG A 360 -2.41 -22.77 -3.55
CA ARG A 360 -3.62 -23.21 -4.26
C ARG A 360 -4.30 -22.09 -5.03
N ARG A 361 -4.28 -20.86 -4.50
CA ARG A 361 -4.88 -19.71 -5.18
C ARG A 361 -4.03 -19.28 -6.38
N LEU A 362 -2.71 -19.22 -6.22
CA LEU A 362 -1.78 -18.91 -7.29
C LEU A 362 -1.93 -19.91 -8.45
N ASP A 363 -1.98 -21.21 -8.14
CA ASP A 363 -2.24 -22.27 -9.11
C ASP A 363 -3.54 -22.03 -9.89
N LYS A 364 -4.66 -21.78 -9.18
CA LYS A 364 -5.95 -21.44 -9.84
C LYS A 364 -5.87 -20.20 -10.72
N THR A 365 -5.12 -19.17 -10.31
CA THR A 365 -4.93 -17.93 -11.07
C THR A 365 -4.13 -18.20 -12.35
N ILE A 366 -3.02 -18.93 -12.26
CA ILE A 366 -2.19 -19.32 -13.41
C ILE A 366 -2.95 -20.25 -14.35
N GLN A 367 -3.73 -21.21 -13.81
CA GLN A 367 -4.60 -22.06 -14.64
C GLN A 367 -5.66 -21.25 -15.39
N LYS A 368 -6.27 -20.23 -14.78
CA LYS A 368 -7.23 -19.36 -15.48
C LYS A 368 -6.57 -18.58 -16.62
N ILE A 369 -5.41 -17.99 -16.35
CA ILE A 369 -4.63 -17.25 -17.36
C ILE A 369 -4.20 -18.20 -18.49
N GLY A 370 -3.69 -19.37 -18.12
CA GLY A 370 -3.26 -20.41 -19.04
C GLY A 370 -4.41 -20.96 -19.88
N LYS A 371 -5.60 -21.21 -19.31
CA LYS A 371 -6.70 -21.86 -20.02
C LYS A 371 -7.42 -20.98 -21.03
N LYS A 372 -7.61 -19.69 -20.74
CA LYS A 372 -8.37 -18.79 -21.63
C LYS A 372 -7.42 -17.90 -22.43
N PHE A 373 -7.45 -18.02 -23.76
CA PHE A 373 -6.63 -17.20 -24.67
C PHE A 373 -6.81 -15.69 -24.45
N VAL A 374 -8.04 -15.24 -24.14
CA VAL A 374 -8.35 -13.84 -23.83
C VAL A 374 -7.54 -13.32 -22.64
N PHE A 375 -7.36 -14.13 -21.59
CA PHE A 375 -6.54 -13.76 -20.43
C PHE A 375 -5.04 -13.80 -20.75
N ARG A 376 -4.56 -14.75 -21.56
CA ARG A 376 -3.16 -14.77 -22.02
C ARG A 376 -2.77 -13.46 -22.73
N ARG A 377 -3.64 -12.92 -23.59
CA ARG A 377 -3.39 -11.64 -24.29
C ARG A 377 -3.41 -10.42 -23.39
N ARG A 378 -4.13 -10.48 -22.27
CA ARG A 378 -4.33 -9.36 -21.32
C ARG A 378 -3.54 -9.55 -20.02
N THR A 379 -2.50 -10.37 -20.03
CA THR A 379 -1.65 -10.62 -18.86
C THR A 379 -0.36 -9.83 -18.98
N ASN A 380 0.03 -9.17 -17.90
CA ASN A 380 1.37 -8.63 -17.77
C ASN A 380 2.35 -9.77 -17.43
N TRP A 381 3.07 -10.25 -18.45
CA TRP A 381 4.01 -11.36 -18.31
C TRP A 381 5.23 -11.02 -17.44
N THR A 382 5.68 -9.75 -17.41
CA THR A 382 6.83 -9.36 -16.57
C THR A 382 6.46 -9.43 -15.09
N ALA A 383 5.28 -8.93 -14.73
CA ALA A 383 4.79 -9.00 -13.35
C ALA A 383 4.55 -10.46 -12.90
N LEU A 384 3.97 -11.30 -13.76
CA LEU A 384 3.79 -12.73 -13.46
C LEU A 384 5.13 -13.46 -13.29
N THR A 385 6.12 -13.13 -14.13
CA THR A 385 7.48 -13.66 -14.01
C THR A 385 8.11 -13.28 -12.67
N ASN A 386 7.90 -12.05 -12.20
CA ASN A 386 8.37 -11.61 -10.88
C ASN A 386 7.73 -12.41 -9.73
N TRP A 387 6.44 -12.77 -9.83
CA TRP A 387 5.79 -13.63 -8.84
C TRP A 387 6.44 -15.02 -8.80
N LEU A 388 6.67 -15.61 -9.97
CA LEU A 388 7.28 -16.93 -10.10
C LEU A 388 8.75 -16.92 -9.63
N ASN A 389 9.49 -15.86 -9.90
CA ASN A 389 10.86 -15.69 -9.41
C ASN A 389 10.89 -15.58 -7.88
N GLY A 390 10.01 -14.79 -7.27
CA GLY A 390 9.89 -14.71 -5.81
C GLY A 390 9.47 -16.03 -5.16
N LEU A 391 8.55 -16.76 -5.80
CA LEU A 391 8.20 -18.11 -5.39
C LEU A 391 9.39 -19.07 -5.49
N HIS A 392 10.13 -19.03 -6.60
CA HIS A 392 11.33 -19.85 -6.77
C HIS A 392 12.38 -19.57 -5.68
N GLN A 393 12.66 -18.31 -5.37
CA GLN A 393 13.55 -17.94 -4.26
C GLN A 393 13.06 -18.51 -2.92
N THR A 394 11.74 -18.49 -2.67
CA THR A 394 11.15 -19.09 -1.48
C THR A 394 11.35 -20.61 -1.44
N LEU A 395 11.23 -21.30 -2.58
CA LEU A 395 11.47 -22.74 -2.67
C LEU A 395 12.93 -23.12 -2.48
N VAL A 396 13.86 -22.28 -2.94
CA VAL A 396 15.30 -22.44 -2.68
C VAL A 396 15.59 -22.31 -1.18
N ALA A 397 14.97 -21.33 -0.50
CA ALA A 397 15.11 -21.13 0.94
C ALA A 397 14.45 -22.25 1.76
N TYR A 398 13.33 -22.81 1.28
CA TYR A 398 12.54 -23.83 1.98
C TYR A 398 12.20 -25.02 1.06
N PRO A 399 13.15 -25.94 0.79
CA PRO A 399 12.98 -27.01 -0.19
C PRO A 399 11.81 -27.96 0.10
N TYR A 400 11.44 -28.16 1.37
CA TYR A 400 10.35 -29.05 1.76
C TYR A 400 8.98 -28.62 1.20
N ILE A 401 8.79 -27.33 0.87
CA ILE A 401 7.56 -26.80 0.29
C ILE A 401 7.36 -27.28 -1.16
N ALA A 402 8.46 -27.59 -1.87
CA ALA A 402 8.47 -27.92 -3.29
C ALA A 402 7.64 -29.16 -3.64
N HIS A 403 7.46 -30.08 -2.69
CA HIS A 403 6.68 -31.31 -2.91
C HIS A 403 5.16 -31.09 -2.91
N SER A 404 4.68 -29.87 -2.63
CA SER A 404 3.25 -29.59 -2.60
C SER A 404 2.60 -29.73 -3.99
N HIS A 405 1.42 -30.36 -4.03
CA HIS A 405 0.68 -30.61 -5.26
C HIS A 405 0.40 -29.34 -6.12
N PRO A 406 0.02 -28.18 -5.53
CA PRO A 406 -0.24 -26.97 -6.32
C PRO A 406 0.97 -26.47 -7.12
N LEU A 407 2.19 -26.68 -6.62
CA LEU A 407 3.41 -26.26 -7.32
C LEU A 407 3.71 -27.10 -8.55
N LYS A 408 3.49 -28.43 -8.46
CA LYS A 408 3.59 -29.31 -9.63
C LYS A 408 2.62 -28.90 -10.73
N SER A 409 1.37 -28.62 -10.37
CA SER A 409 0.35 -28.16 -11.31
C SER A 409 0.70 -26.80 -11.93
N THR A 410 1.16 -25.86 -11.10
CA THR A 410 1.63 -24.53 -11.55
C THR A 410 2.77 -24.66 -12.55
N THR A 411 3.78 -25.47 -12.24
CA THR A 411 4.96 -25.69 -13.11
C THR A 411 4.54 -26.27 -14.46
N LEU A 412 3.69 -27.30 -14.47
CA LEU A 412 3.16 -27.90 -15.70
C LEU A 412 2.38 -26.89 -16.54
N MET A 413 1.56 -26.04 -15.91
CA MET A 413 0.82 -25.01 -16.63
C MET A 413 1.74 -23.94 -17.22
N CYS A 414 2.76 -23.49 -16.49
CA CYS A 414 3.78 -22.57 -16.99
C CYS A 414 4.51 -23.15 -18.21
N LEU A 415 4.89 -24.43 -18.17
CA LEU A 415 5.51 -25.13 -19.30
C LEU A 415 4.56 -25.18 -20.52
N ARG A 416 3.27 -25.50 -20.31
CA ARG A 416 2.27 -25.49 -21.39
C ARG A 416 2.08 -24.12 -22.01
N ILE A 417 2.10 -23.06 -21.20
CA ILE A 417 2.02 -21.67 -21.69
C ILE A 417 3.25 -21.35 -22.56
N MET A 418 4.45 -21.77 -22.14
CA MET A 418 5.69 -21.54 -22.91
C MET A 418 5.72 -22.29 -24.24
N ILE A 419 5.24 -23.54 -24.26
CA ILE A 419 5.23 -24.38 -25.47
C ILE A 419 4.15 -23.91 -26.47
N GLY A 420 3.16 -23.13 -26.01
CA GLY A 420 2.11 -22.56 -26.87
C GLY A 420 1.00 -23.55 -27.23
N ASP A 421 0.92 -24.67 -26.52
CA ASP A 421 -0.01 -25.76 -26.84
C ASP A 421 -1.47 -25.28 -26.76
N PRO A 422 -2.28 -25.42 -27.83
CA PRO A 422 -3.70 -25.14 -27.77
C PRO A 422 -4.36 -26.13 -26.82
N LEU A 423 -5.14 -25.62 -25.87
CA LEU A 423 -5.85 -26.48 -24.93
C LEU A 423 -6.96 -27.23 -25.66
N ASN A 424 -6.68 -28.47 -26.05
CA ASN A 424 -7.72 -29.46 -26.15
C ASN A 424 -8.04 -29.91 -24.72
N ASP A 425 -9.24 -29.59 -24.26
CA ASP A 425 -9.73 -29.81 -22.88
C ASP A 425 -9.92 -31.31 -22.52
N ASP A 426 -9.48 -32.27 -23.35
CA ASP A 426 -9.84 -33.69 -23.22
C ASP A 426 -8.79 -34.61 -22.58
N LEU A 427 -7.70 -34.08 -22.03
CA LEU A 427 -6.63 -34.93 -21.45
C LEU A 427 -6.76 -35.25 -19.96
N PHE A 428 -7.85 -34.83 -19.29
CA PHE A 428 -8.13 -35.26 -17.91
C PHE A 428 -8.89 -36.58 -17.79
N THR A 429 -9.25 -37.22 -18.90
CA THR A 429 -9.85 -38.55 -18.93
C THR A 429 -9.09 -39.48 -19.86
N GLN A 430 -7.83 -39.78 -19.51
CA GLN A 430 -7.17 -41.01 -19.93
C GLN A 430 -5.97 -41.29 -19.01
N SER A 431 -6.28 -41.86 -17.85
CA SER A 431 -5.35 -42.77 -17.18
C SER A 431 -5.10 -43.97 -18.11
N ASN A 432 -3.82 -44.30 -18.32
CA ASN A 432 -3.27 -45.43 -19.07
C ASN A 432 -2.86 -45.13 -20.52
N ALA A 433 -1.73 -44.45 -20.70
CA ALA A 433 -0.85 -44.73 -21.82
C ALA A 433 0.61 -44.49 -21.42
N VAL A 434 1.45 -45.44 -21.81
CA VAL A 434 2.85 -45.66 -21.46
C VAL A 434 3.75 -44.49 -21.88
N PHE A 435 4.61 -44.01 -20.96
CA PHE A 435 5.77 -43.18 -21.30
C PHE A 435 6.82 -44.01 -22.06
N PRO A 436 7.37 -43.54 -23.19
CA PRO A 436 8.73 -43.86 -23.54
C PRO A 436 9.65 -42.76 -23.00
N THR A 437 10.50 -43.18 -22.07
CA THR A 437 11.78 -42.57 -21.71
C THR A 437 12.57 -42.17 -22.95
N VAL A 438 12.97 -40.90 -23.08
CA VAL A 438 14.28 -40.54 -23.65
C VAL A 438 14.79 -39.30 -22.94
N LEU A 439 15.84 -39.49 -22.14
CA LEU A 439 16.81 -38.47 -21.75
C LEU A 439 17.59 -38.02 -22.99
N HIS A 440 17.78 -36.72 -23.15
CA HIS A 440 19.08 -36.11 -23.40
C HIS A 440 19.05 -34.62 -23.09
#